data_AF-A0A3B9ETX5-F1
#
_entry.id   AF-A0A3B9ETX5-F1
#
_cell.length_a   1.000
_cell.length_b   1.000
_cell.length_c   1.000
_cell.angle_alpha   90.00
_cell.angle_beta   90.00
_cell.angle_gamma   90.00
#
_symmetry.space_group_name_H-M   'P 1'
#
loop_
_entity.id
_entity.type
_entity.pdbx_description
1 polymer ?
#
loop_
_entity_poly.entity_id
_entity_poly.type
_entity_poly.pdbx_seq_one_letter_code
_entity_poly.pdbx_strand_id
1 'polypeptide(L)'
;PWLAKRMALLGEAIVETLILEKGTGEVLRRLSDPFWFQSLGAVMGMDWHSSGITTSVMGALKRAINPRSAELGLYITGGKGKYSRQTPDELMRIGEKTGLDAEYLVRCSKLSAKVDNTAIQDGYQLYLHNFIVSKEGQWTVVQQGMSDATSLARRYHWHSPDLQSFVEEPHTAIEGQNQGLILNMTDKGAKASRNSVMEMSREQPDKMLAEARKIVMPNHHEVRAEDVNLKRLGSVLWLAHEKRPEDFEELLLLKGVGPRTLQSLALVSEVIYGSPSRFKDPARFSFAHGGKDGHPFPVPVKTYDETLSTLKTAIDRSKLGFTDKAEALKNLSKITERAEKGFTPNANFKKVIEKERKDSWKYGGRTVFGKAQKPKGGDQLELF
;
A
#
# COMPACT_ATOMS: atom_id res chain seq x y z
N PRO A 1 33.47 15.52 28.10
CA PRO A 1 32.85 14.60 29.09
C PRO A 1 33.79 13.43 29.45
N TRP A 2 33.92 13.11 30.74
CA TRP A 2 34.91 12.17 31.28
C TRP A 2 34.73 10.72 30.82
N LEU A 3 33.48 10.28 30.60
CA LEU A 3 33.15 8.92 30.15
C LEU A 3 33.56 8.71 28.70
N ALA A 4 33.28 9.67 27.82
CA ALA A 4 33.60 9.58 26.39
C ALA A 4 35.11 9.36 26.11
N LYS A 5 36.01 9.85 26.98
CA LYS A 5 37.45 9.60 26.90
C LYS A 5 37.79 8.17 27.35
N ARG A 6 37.18 7.69 28.44
CA ARG A 6 37.39 6.32 28.95
C ARG A 6 36.82 5.26 27.99
N MET A 7 35.65 5.53 27.39
CA MET A 7 35.08 4.72 26.32
C MET A 7 36.05 4.56 25.16
N ALA A 8 36.65 5.66 24.69
CA ALA A 8 37.61 5.62 23.59
C ALA A 8 38.81 4.71 23.93
N LEU A 9 39.42 4.90 25.11
CA LEU A 9 40.56 4.09 25.57
C LEU A 9 40.21 2.60 25.73
N LEU A 10 39.08 2.27 26.36
CA LEU A 10 38.67 0.88 26.54
C LEU A 10 38.29 0.22 25.21
N GLY A 11 37.56 0.94 24.35
CA GLY A 11 37.18 0.46 23.03
C GLY A 11 38.39 0.22 22.14
N GLU A 12 39.39 1.11 22.17
CA GLU A 12 40.67 0.91 21.47
C GLU A 12 41.38 -0.35 21.94
N ALA A 13 41.57 -0.50 23.26
CA ALA A 13 42.25 -1.67 23.82
C ALA A 13 41.56 -3.00 23.46
N ILE A 14 40.22 -3.04 23.49
CA ILE A 14 39.43 -4.21 23.08
C ILE A 14 39.63 -4.51 21.59
N VAL A 15 39.50 -3.50 20.73
CA VAL A 15 39.65 -3.67 19.27
C VAL A 15 41.08 -4.08 18.91
N GLU A 16 42.09 -3.44 19.50
CA GLU A 16 43.49 -3.77 19.30
C GLU A 16 43.79 -5.22 19.71
N THR A 17 43.28 -5.66 20.86
CA THR A 17 43.42 -7.05 21.32
C THR A 17 42.80 -8.02 20.31
N LEU A 18 41.59 -7.73 19.80
CA LEU A 18 40.95 -8.56 18.78
C LEU A 18 41.74 -8.61 17.47
N ILE A 19 42.31 -7.49 17.04
CA ILE A 19 43.13 -7.43 15.83
C ILE A 19 44.40 -8.27 16.02
N LEU A 20 45.07 -8.15 17.16
CA LEU A 20 46.29 -8.90 17.46
C LEU A 20 46.04 -10.42 17.53
N GLU A 21 44.94 -10.85 18.13
CA GLU A 21 44.65 -12.28 18.31
C GLU A 21 43.95 -12.93 17.11
N LYS A 22 43.09 -12.17 16.40
CA LYS A 22 42.12 -12.72 15.43
C LYS A 22 42.01 -11.94 14.13
N GLY A 23 42.72 -10.82 14.00
CA GLY A 23 42.71 -9.98 12.80
C GLY A 23 41.51 -9.03 12.69
N THR A 24 41.57 -8.18 11.67
CA THR A 24 40.56 -7.15 11.35
C THR A 24 39.20 -7.74 10.99
N GLY A 25 39.19 -8.87 10.29
CA GLY A 25 37.96 -9.56 9.88
C GLY A 25 37.07 -9.97 11.07
N GLU A 26 37.66 -10.43 12.17
CA GLU A 26 36.90 -10.79 13.38
C GLU A 26 36.28 -9.56 14.05
N VAL A 27 36.95 -8.41 14.03
CA VAL A 27 36.37 -7.15 14.52
C VAL A 27 35.15 -6.76 13.68
N LEU A 28 35.27 -6.82 12.35
CA LEU A 28 34.16 -6.52 11.45
C LEU A 28 32.97 -7.44 11.68
N ARG A 29 33.21 -8.76 11.81
CA ARG A 29 32.19 -9.77 12.07
C ARG A 29 31.47 -9.55 13.40
N ARG A 30 32.22 -9.17 14.44
CA ARG A 30 31.67 -8.86 15.77
C ARG A 30 30.86 -7.56 15.78
N LEU A 31 31.31 -6.53 15.06
CA LEU A 31 30.56 -5.28 14.92
C LEU A 31 29.24 -5.46 14.15
N SER A 32 29.16 -6.44 13.24
CA SER A 32 27.92 -6.79 12.54
C SER A 32 26.98 -7.67 13.36
N ASP A 33 27.42 -8.20 14.50
CA ASP A 33 26.57 -8.96 15.42
C ASP A 33 25.86 -8.01 16.39
N PRO A 34 24.52 -7.99 16.42
CA PRO A 34 23.76 -7.03 17.21
C PRO A 34 23.93 -7.21 18.72
N PHE A 35 24.06 -8.45 19.20
CA PHE A 35 24.19 -8.75 20.62
C PHE A 35 25.58 -8.40 21.11
N TRP A 36 26.61 -8.80 20.36
CA TRP A 36 27.99 -8.44 20.68
C TRP A 36 28.18 -6.93 20.68
N PHE A 37 27.64 -6.21 19.69
CA PHE A 37 27.71 -4.76 19.64
C PHE A 37 27.03 -4.10 20.86
N GLN A 38 25.86 -4.63 21.26
CA GLN A 38 25.17 -4.17 22.47
C GLN A 38 26.01 -4.41 23.73
N SER A 39 26.59 -5.61 23.87
CA SER A 39 27.47 -5.99 24.97
C SER A 39 28.72 -5.12 25.02
N LEU A 40 29.34 -4.81 23.87
CA LEU A 40 30.46 -3.88 23.80
C LEU A 40 30.07 -2.50 24.36
N GLY A 41 28.89 -2.00 23.97
CA GLY A 41 28.36 -0.75 24.53
C GLY A 41 28.23 -0.77 26.04
N ALA A 42 27.69 -1.86 26.59
CA ALA A 42 27.55 -2.05 28.04
C ALA A 42 28.91 -2.10 28.75
N VAL A 43 29.88 -2.86 28.21
CA VAL A 43 31.26 -2.92 28.72
C VAL A 43 31.94 -1.56 28.69
N MET A 44 31.65 -0.74 27.66
CA MET A 44 32.14 0.63 27.54
C MET A 44 31.43 1.62 28.50
N GLY A 45 30.47 1.16 29.30
CA GLY A 45 29.80 1.97 30.33
C GLY A 45 28.51 2.65 29.87
N MET A 46 27.90 2.18 28.79
CA MET A 46 26.54 2.58 28.41
C MET A 46 25.50 1.72 29.14
N ASP A 47 24.33 2.26 29.41
CA ASP A 47 23.21 1.45 29.89
C ASP A 47 22.80 0.42 28.83
N TRP A 48 22.66 -0.84 29.24
CA TRP A 48 22.47 -2.00 28.37
C TRP A 48 21.28 -1.94 27.40
N HIS A 49 20.33 -1.02 27.61
CA HIS A 49 19.11 -0.83 26.81
C HIS A 49 19.01 0.58 26.21
N SER A 50 20.09 1.38 26.27
CA SER A 50 20.08 2.76 25.81
C SER A 50 20.05 2.86 24.28
N SER A 51 19.14 3.68 23.75
CA SER A 51 19.08 4.06 22.33
C SER A 51 20.30 4.88 21.86
N GLY A 52 21.11 5.38 22.80
CA GLY A 52 22.34 6.12 22.53
C GLY A 52 23.57 5.24 22.29
N ILE A 53 23.49 3.91 22.52
CA ILE A 53 24.64 3.00 22.43
C ILE A 53 25.34 3.12 21.08
N THR A 54 24.62 3.03 19.96
CA THR A 54 25.22 3.03 18.62
C THR A 54 26.00 4.32 18.36
N THR A 55 25.42 5.46 18.71
CA THR A 55 26.06 6.76 18.48
C THR A 55 27.31 6.93 19.36
N SER A 56 27.21 6.55 20.64
CA SER A 56 28.31 6.70 21.60
C SER A 56 29.47 5.75 21.33
N VAL A 57 29.18 4.47 21.07
CA VAL A 57 30.18 3.44 20.77
C VAL A 57 30.90 3.78 19.47
N MET A 58 30.17 4.00 18.37
CA MET A 58 30.80 4.32 17.08
C MET A 58 31.57 5.64 17.12
N GLY A 59 31.07 6.65 17.84
CA GLY A 59 31.78 7.90 18.05
C GLY A 59 33.03 7.78 18.93
N ALA A 60 33.05 6.86 19.89
CA ALA A 60 34.24 6.56 20.70
C ALA A 60 35.28 5.79 19.88
N LEU A 61 34.87 4.71 19.21
CA LEU A 61 35.75 3.90 18.37
C LEU A 61 36.36 4.71 17.23
N LYS A 62 35.56 5.51 16.49
CA LYS A 62 36.07 6.35 15.39
C LYS A 62 37.18 7.29 15.86
N ARG A 63 37.04 7.88 17.05
CA ARG A 63 38.05 8.81 17.61
C ARG A 63 39.31 8.10 18.08
N ALA A 64 39.22 6.86 18.54
CA ALA A 64 40.36 6.13 19.09
C ALA A 64 41.13 5.36 18.00
N ILE A 65 40.41 4.71 17.07
CA ILE A 65 41.00 3.85 16.04
C ILE A 65 41.59 4.67 14.88
N ASN A 66 40.90 5.70 14.39
CA ASN A 66 41.35 6.41 13.19
C ASN A 66 42.76 7.03 13.28
N PRO A 67 43.19 7.61 14.42
CA PRO A 67 44.56 8.09 14.59
C PRO A 67 45.64 7.01 14.38
N ARG A 68 45.33 5.73 14.66
CA ARG A 68 46.21 4.57 14.49
C ARG A 68 45.76 3.63 13.35
N SER A 69 44.88 4.11 12.48
CA SER A 69 44.24 3.25 11.46
C SER A 69 45.22 2.57 10.51
N ALA A 70 46.35 3.21 10.18
CA ALA A 70 47.40 2.61 9.35
C ALA A 70 48.12 1.44 10.04
N GLU A 71 48.30 1.51 11.36
CA GLU A 71 48.90 0.45 12.17
C GLU A 71 47.90 -0.70 12.37
N LEU A 72 46.67 -0.36 12.76
CA LEU A 72 45.61 -1.33 13.06
C LEU A 72 45.00 -1.97 11.80
N GLY A 73 45.16 -1.34 10.64
CA GLY A 73 44.53 -1.77 9.39
C GLY A 73 43.00 -1.68 9.42
N LEU A 74 42.44 -0.80 10.24
CA LEU A 74 41.00 -0.64 10.42
C LEU A 74 40.62 0.85 10.36
N TYR A 75 39.60 1.18 9.57
CA TYR A 75 39.18 2.55 9.32
C TYR A 75 37.68 2.69 9.57
N ILE A 76 37.28 3.69 10.35
CA ILE A 76 35.87 3.96 10.67
C ILE A 76 35.45 5.30 10.06
N THR A 77 34.47 5.26 9.18
CA THR A 77 33.93 6.45 8.51
C THR A 77 32.49 6.75 8.93
N GLY A 78 32.03 7.93 8.54
CA GLY A 78 30.66 8.39 8.81
C GLY A 78 30.43 8.89 10.24
N GLY A 79 29.19 8.83 10.69
CA GLY A 79 28.73 9.31 12.00
C GLY A 79 27.35 9.95 11.90
N LYS A 80 27.04 10.85 12.83
CA LYS A 80 25.73 11.51 12.90
C LYS A 80 25.67 12.74 11.99
N GLY A 81 24.51 12.98 11.37
CA GLY A 81 24.18 14.25 10.71
C GLY A 81 25.10 14.61 9.53
N LYS A 82 25.95 15.63 9.67
CA LYS A 82 26.88 15.99 8.58
C LYS A 82 27.92 14.89 8.30
N TYR A 83 28.32 14.13 9.32
CA TYR A 83 29.37 13.13 9.18
C TYR A 83 28.88 11.92 8.38
N SER A 84 27.61 11.51 8.46
CA SER A 84 27.07 10.44 7.61
C SER A 84 27.18 10.81 6.13
N ARG A 85 26.92 12.08 5.78
CA ARG A 85 27.00 12.59 4.41
C ARG A 85 28.44 12.72 3.87
N GLN A 86 29.43 12.81 4.76
CA GLN A 86 30.85 12.88 4.41
C GLN A 86 31.52 11.51 4.23
N THR A 87 30.80 10.42 4.51
CA THR A 87 31.32 9.06 4.35
C THR A 87 31.96 8.81 2.98
N PRO A 88 31.37 9.24 1.84
CA PRO A 88 32.01 9.06 0.55
C PRO A 88 33.40 9.69 0.45
N ASP A 89 33.55 10.94 0.90
CA ASP A 89 34.84 11.65 0.85
C ASP A 89 35.87 11.03 1.79
N GLU A 90 35.43 10.52 2.95
CA GLU A 90 36.30 9.78 3.86
C GLU A 90 36.81 8.48 3.23
N LEU A 91 35.96 7.74 2.52
CA LEU A 91 36.33 6.51 1.81
C LEU A 91 37.27 6.78 0.63
N MET A 92 37.06 7.86 -0.13
CA MET A 92 37.99 8.28 -1.19
C MET A 92 39.40 8.50 -0.63
N ARG A 93 39.52 9.28 0.46
CA ARG A 93 40.81 9.52 1.13
C ARG A 93 41.46 8.26 1.69
N ILE A 94 40.67 7.27 2.09
CA ILE A 94 41.20 5.97 2.55
C ILE A 94 41.77 5.22 1.35
N GLY A 95 41.02 5.08 0.25
CA GLY A 95 41.50 4.39 -0.95
C GLY A 95 42.75 5.02 -1.54
N GLU A 96 42.86 6.36 -1.55
CA GLU A 96 44.09 7.08 -1.95
C GLU A 96 45.31 6.67 -1.12
N LYS A 97 45.13 6.37 0.17
CA LYS A 97 46.22 6.02 1.10
C LYS A 97 46.54 4.54 1.12
N THR A 98 45.55 3.68 0.87
CA THR A 98 45.66 2.23 1.07
C THR A 98 45.69 1.44 -0.24
N GLY A 99 45.32 2.05 -1.36
CA GLY A 99 45.15 1.36 -2.64
C GLY A 99 43.84 0.57 -2.76
N LEU A 100 42.94 0.68 -1.79
CA LEU A 100 41.60 0.07 -1.88
C LEU A 100 40.75 0.74 -2.96
N ASP A 101 39.87 -0.04 -3.60
CA ASP A 101 38.87 0.49 -4.54
C ASP A 101 37.85 1.38 -3.81
N ALA A 102 38.15 2.67 -3.76
CA ALA A 102 37.30 3.64 -3.09
C ALA A 102 35.93 3.79 -3.75
N GLU A 103 35.84 3.71 -5.08
CA GLU A 103 34.56 3.87 -5.79
C GLU A 103 33.60 2.74 -5.44
N TYR A 104 34.11 1.51 -5.38
CA TYR A 104 33.36 0.36 -4.91
C TYR A 104 32.89 0.53 -3.46
N LEU A 105 33.76 0.95 -2.55
CA LEU A 105 33.40 1.17 -1.13
C LEU A 105 32.37 2.30 -0.97
N VAL A 106 32.50 3.40 -1.72
CA VAL A 106 31.52 4.49 -1.77
C VAL A 106 30.17 3.99 -2.24
N ARG A 107 30.15 3.15 -3.28
CA ARG A 107 28.92 2.52 -3.78
C ARG A 107 28.28 1.63 -2.72
N CYS A 108 29.07 0.79 -2.03
CA CYS A 108 28.58 -0.07 -0.95
C CYS A 108 27.97 0.75 0.18
N SER A 109 28.68 1.78 0.68
CA SER A 109 28.19 2.69 1.71
C SER A 109 26.85 3.34 1.34
N LYS A 110 26.75 3.88 0.11
CA LYS A 110 25.51 4.51 -0.39
C LYS A 110 24.37 3.51 -0.50
N LEU A 111 24.63 2.31 -1.03
CA LEU A 111 23.59 1.28 -1.18
C LEU A 111 23.07 0.81 0.17
N SER A 112 23.94 0.49 1.13
CA SER A 112 23.50 0.10 2.48
C SER A 112 22.65 1.19 3.14
N ALA A 113 23.02 2.47 3.01
CA ALA A 113 22.21 3.57 3.53
C ALA A 113 20.86 3.71 2.81
N LYS A 114 20.82 3.54 1.49
CA LYS A 114 19.58 3.66 0.70
C LYS A 114 18.61 2.51 0.95
N VAL A 115 19.14 1.30 1.15
CA VAL A 115 18.32 0.14 1.45
C VAL A 115 17.59 0.34 2.79
N ASP A 116 18.32 0.69 3.84
CA ASP A 116 17.76 0.87 5.19
C ASP A 116 16.76 2.04 5.26
N ASN A 117 16.97 3.08 4.44
CA ASN A 117 16.11 4.27 4.47
C ASN A 117 14.94 4.23 3.47
N THR A 118 14.96 3.36 2.47
CA THR A 118 14.02 3.46 1.33
C THR A 118 13.42 2.12 0.93
N ALA A 119 14.20 1.05 0.91
CA ALA A 119 13.69 -0.28 0.55
C ALA A 119 12.88 -0.91 1.69
N ILE A 120 13.19 -0.54 2.94
CA ILE A 120 12.42 -0.93 4.13
C ILE A 120 11.62 0.30 4.57
N GLN A 121 10.29 0.22 4.50
CA GLN A 121 9.39 1.31 4.90
C GLN A 121 8.63 0.90 6.16
N ASP A 122 9.31 1.02 7.29
CA ASP A 122 8.83 0.63 8.62
C ASP A 122 8.65 1.83 9.57
N GLY A 123 8.71 3.05 9.04
CA GLY A 123 8.55 4.29 9.81
C GLY A 123 9.82 4.79 10.52
N TYR A 124 10.99 4.21 10.23
CA TYR A 124 12.28 4.72 10.70
C TYR A 124 13.03 5.44 9.57
N GLN A 125 13.72 6.54 9.90
CA GLN A 125 14.59 7.28 8.99
C GLN A 125 16.03 7.29 9.51
N LEU A 126 17.00 7.09 8.62
CA LEU A 126 18.41 7.02 8.98
C LEU A 126 18.89 8.34 9.61
N TYR A 127 19.50 8.19 10.78
CA TYR A 127 20.01 9.28 11.61
C TYR A 127 21.53 9.15 11.84
N LEU A 128 22.04 7.92 11.83
CA LEU A 128 23.46 7.58 11.98
C LEU A 128 23.86 6.58 10.90
N HIS A 129 25.01 6.82 10.26
CA HIS A 129 25.63 5.88 9.32
C HIS A 129 27.11 5.74 9.67
N ASN A 130 27.55 4.53 10.00
CA ASN A 130 28.96 4.23 10.17
C ASN A 130 29.38 3.06 9.28
N PHE A 131 30.43 3.28 8.49
CA PHE A 131 31.01 2.28 7.60
C PHE A 131 32.42 1.97 8.10
N ILE A 132 32.69 0.70 8.40
CA ILE A 132 33.98 0.23 8.92
C ILE A 132 34.61 -0.64 7.85
N VAL A 133 35.86 -0.35 7.49
CA VAL A 133 36.59 -1.09 6.45
C VAL A 133 37.97 -1.48 6.95
N SER A 134 38.39 -2.70 6.64
CA SER A 134 39.75 -3.18 6.90
C SER A 134 40.69 -2.88 5.74
N LYS A 135 42.00 -2.99 5.97
CA LYS A 135 43.02 -2.84 4.91
C LYS A 135 42.90 -3.89 3.81
N GLU A 136 42.23 -5.01 4.07
CA GLU A 136 41.91 -6.06 3.08
C GLU A 136 40.67 -5.73 2.24
N GLY A 137 39.96 -4.63 2.52
CA GLY A 137 38.76 -4.21 1.80
C GLY A 137 37.46 -4.86 2.27
N GLN A 138 37.51 -5.74 3.28
CA GLN A 138 36.30 -6.21 3.96
C GLN A 138 35.68 -5.06 4.76
N TRP A 139 34.36 -5.01 4.80
CA TRP A 139 33.62 -3.98 5.50
C TRP A 139 32.40 -4.49 6.25
N THR A 140 31.98 -3.70 7.24
CA THR A 140 30.75 -3.83 8.02
C THR A 140 30.08 -2.45 8.09
N VAL A 141 28.76 -2.40 8.15
CA VAL A 141 28.01 -1.15 8.38
C VAL A 141 27.17 -1.33 9.64
N VAL A 142 27.21 -0.32 10.51
CA VAL A 142 26.31 -0.19 11.66
C VAL A 142 25.56 1.13 11.50
N GLN A 143 24.25 1.06 11.30
CA GLN A 143 23.39 2.22 11.08
C GLN A 143 22.32 2.30 12.16
N GLN A 144 21.80 3.52 12.38
CA GLN A 144 20.65 3.73 13.26
C GLN A 144 19.62 4.60 12.57
N GLY A 145 18.40 4.08 12.47
CA GLY A 145 17.19 4.82 12.15
C GLY A 145 16.48 5.31 13.41
N MET A 146 15.75 6.41 13.27
CA MET A 146 14.88 6.97 14.31
C MET A 146 13.46 7.10 13.77
N SER A 147 12.46 6.81 14.62
CA SER A 147 11.07 7.08 14.31
C SER A 147 10.61 8.33 15.04
N ASP A 148 10.13 9.33 14.31
CA ASP A 148 9.58 10.55 14.91
C ASP A 148 8.26 10.25 15.66
N ALA A 149 7.52 9.22 15.24
CA ALA A 149 6.25 8.85 15.84
C ALA A 149 6.40 8.19 17.22
N THR A 150 7.42 7.36 17.41
CA THR A 150 7.63 6.61 18.66
C THR A 150 8.83 7.09 19.48
N SER A 151 9.67 7.96 18.91
CA SER A 151 10.97 8.35 19.48
C SER A 151 11.93 7.17 19.75
N LEU A 152 11.68 6.02 19.12
CA LEU A 152 12.51 4.83 19.25
C LEU A 152 13.57 4.77 18.15
N ALA A 153 14.64 4.03 18.46
CA ALA A 153 15.71 3.73 17.52
C ALA A 153 15.55 2.32 16.94
N ARG A 154 15.96 2.14 15.69
CA ARG A 154 16.19 0.84 15.05
C ARG A 154 17.63 0.78 14.56
N ARG A 155 18.32 -0.32 14.81
CA ARG A 155 19.71 -0.52 14.40
C ARG A 155 19.79 -1.54 13.27
N TYR A 156 20.63 -1.26 12.29
CA TYR A 156 20.83 -2.10 11.12
C TYR A 156 22.30 -2.50 11.04
N HIS A 157 22.54 -3.78 10.78
CA HIS A 157 23.88 -4.35 10.65
C HIS A 157 24.06 -5.02 9.29
N TRP A 158 25.25 -4.81 8.72
CA TRP A 158 25.67 -5.35 7.44
C TRP A 158 27.07 -5.93 7.57
N HIS A 159 27.36 -7.03 6.88
CA HIS A 159 28.70 -7.61 6.83
C HIS A 159 29.00 -8.06 5.40
N SER A 160 30.06 -7.51 4.80
CA SER A 160 30.38 -7.76 3.40
C SER A 160 30.69 -9.22 3.04
N PRO A 161 31.35 -10.04 3.88
CA PRO A 161 31.56 -11.45 3.57
C PRO A 161 30.27 -12.25 3.43
N ASP A 162 29.19 -11.85 4.13
CA ASP A 162 27.90 -12.54 4.10
C ASP A 162 26.97 -11.99 3.00
N LEU A 163 27.31 -10.85 2.41
CA LEU A 163 26.45 -10.12 1.48
C LEU A 163 26.39 -10.81 0.10
N GLN A 164 25.21 -11.34 -0.24
CA GLN A 164 24.95 -11.93 -1.56
C GLN A 164 24.27 -10.95 -2.53
N SER A 165 23.46 -10.04 -2.01
CA SER A 165 22.70 -9.06 -2.78
C SER A 165 22.46 -7.85 -1.92
N PHE A 166 22.51 -6.64 -2.47
CA PHE A 166 22.14 -5.41 -1.75
C PHE A 166 20.62 -5.26 -1.58
N VAL A 167 19.81 -5.97 -2.37
CA VAL A 167 18.36 -5.74 -2.49
C VAL A 167 17.52 -6.97 -2.15
N GLU A 168 18.15 -8.03 -1.68
CA GLU A 168 17.50 -9.26 -1.26
C GLU A 168 18.18 -9.76 0.02
N GLU A 169 17.47 -9.69 1.14
CA GLU A 169 17.91 -10.11 2.48
C GLU A 169 19.39 -9.72 2.81
N PRO A 170 19.77 -8.44 2.69
CA PRO A 170 21.18 -8.05 2.75
C PRO A 170 21.77 -7.92 4.16
N HIS A 171 20.91 -7.83 5.18
CA HIS A 171 21.29 -7.52 6.55
C HIS A 171 21.78 -8.76 7.30
N THR A 172 22.78 -8.58 8.15
CA THR A 172 23.07 -9.58 9.20
C THR A 172 22.05 -9.49 10.32
N ALA A 173 21.58 -8.28 10.64
CA ALA A 173 20.55 -8.05 11.64
C ALA A 173 19.83 -6.70 11.47
N ILE A 174 18.57 -6.67 11.88
CA ILE A 174 17.78 -5.45 12.07
C ILE A 174 17.13 -5.51 13.45
N GLU A 175 17.61 -4.69 14.38
CA GLU A 175 17.17 -4.68 15.79
C GLU A 175 16.29 -3.49 16.11
N GLY A 176 15.12 -3.75 16.71
CA GLY A 176 14.19 -2.72 17.14
C GLY A 176 12.77 -3.25 17.28
N GLN A 177 11.86 -2.43 17.78
CA GLN A 177 10.48 -2.83 18.01
C GLN A 177 9.80 -3.28 16.70
N ASN A 178 9.17 -4.45 16.69
CA ASN A 178 8.39 -4.94 15.55
C ASN A 178 7.22 -3.98 15.22
N GLN A 179 7.04 -3.65 13.95
CA GLN A 179 6.00 -2.70 13.47
C GLN A 179 4.80 -3.40 12.81
N GLY A 180 4.70 -4.72 12.91
CA GLY A 180 3.70 -5.51 12.21
C GLY A 180 4.00 -5.62 10.71
N LEU A 181 2.96 -5.43 9.89
CA LEU A 181 3.08 -5.48 8.43
C LEU A 181 3.69 -4.17 7.92
N ILE A 182 4.82 -4.30 7.24
CA ILE A 182 5.57 -3.19 6.64
C ILE A 182 5.77 -3.44 5.15
N LEU A 183 6.03 -2.38 4.38
CA LEU A 183 6.50 -2.56 3.00
C LEU A 183 8.01 -2.80 3.03
N ASN A 184 8.42 -4.03 2.73
CA ASN A 184 9.82 -4.42 2.65
C ASN A 184 10.18 -4.91 1.24
N MET A 185 10.87 -4.07 0.47
CA MET A 185 11.35 -4.41 -0.87
C MET A 185 12.64 -5.24 -0.85
N THR A 186 13.27 -5.48 0.31
CA THR A 186 14.40 -6.40 0.43
C THR A 186 13.97 -7.83 0.73
N ASP A 187 12.69 -8.05 1.02
CA ASP A 187 12.15 -9.39 1.24
C ASP A 187 12.38 -10.27 0.01
N LYS A 188 12.71 -11.55 0.24
CA LYS A 188 12.95 -12.51 -0.85
C LYS A 188 11.72 -12.70 -1.75
N GLY A 189 10.53 -12.68 -1.15
CA GLY A 189 9.25 -12.73 -1.86
C GLY A 189 8.94 -11.47 -2.68
N ALA A 190 9.59 -10.34 -2.39
CA ALA A 190 9.36 -9.07 -3.09
C ALA A 190 10.05 -8.98 -4.48
N LYS A 191 10.68 -10.06 -4.97
CA LYS A 191 11.36 -10.09 -6.28
C LYS A 191 10.46 -9.67 -7.44
N ALA A 192 9.22 -10.18 -7.48
CA ALA A 192 8.25 -9.81 -8.51
C ALA A 192 7.93 -8.31 -8.44
N SER A 193 7.69 -7.78 -7.23
CA SER A 193 7.43 -6.35 -7.01
C SER A 193 8.61 -5.48 -7.44
N ARG A 194 9.85 -5.86 -7.11
CA ARG A 194 11.07 -5.16 -7.56
C ARG A 194 11.12 -5.11 -9.10
N ASN A 195 10.86 -6.23 -9.76
CA ASN A 195 10.85 -6.31 -11.23
C ASN A 195 9.76 -5.42 -11.84
N SER A 196 8.55 -5.44 -11.28
CA SER A 196 7.44 -4.60 -11.75
C SER A 196 7.73 -3.12 -11.58
N VAL A 197 8.34 -2.69 -10.47
CA VAL A 197 8.77 -1.29 -10.30
C VAL A 197 9.78 -0.89 -11.37
N MET A 198 10.74 -1.76 -11.67
CA MET A 198 11.72 -1.52 -12.72
C MET A 198 11.09 -1.47 -14.11
N GLU A 199 10.09 -2.31 -14.39
CA GLU A 199 9.34 -2.29 -15.65
C GLU A 199 8.51 -1.02 -15.78
N MET A 200 7.78 -0.64 -14.73
CA MET A 200 7.00 0.61 -14.69
C MET A 200 7.87 1.85 -14.91
N SER A 201 9.09 1.89 -14.35
CA SER A 201 10.02 2.99 -14.57
C SER A 201 10.51 3.12 -16.02
N ARG A 202 10.31 2.09 -16.86
CA ARG A 202 10.63 2.10 -18.29
C ARG A 202 9.43 2.44 -19.16
N GLU A 203 8.22 2.49 -18.59
CA GLU A 203 7.00 2.82 -19.32
C GLU A 203 6.94 4.33 -19.63
N GLN A 204 6.20 4.71 -20.68
CA GLN A 204 6.03 6.11 -21.04
C GLN A 204 5.17 6.84 -19.99
N PRO A 205 5.66 7.93 -19.37
CA PRO A 205 4.92 8.67 -18.36
C PRO A 205 3.50 9.08 -18.81
N ASP A 206 3.33 9.42 -20.09
CA ASP A 206 2.04 9.80 -20.66
C ASP A 206 1.01 8.68 -20.62
N LYS A 207 1.44 7.42 -20.84
CA LYS A 207 0.57 6.26 -20.72
C LYS A 207 0.20 6.00 -19.26
N MET A 208 1.16 6.10 -18.35
CA MET A 208 0.89 5.96 -16.91
C MET A 208 -0.06 7.04 -16.40
N LEU A 209 0.12 8.30 -16.81
CA LEU A 209 -0.77 9.40 -16.46
C LEU A 209 -2.16 9.22 -17.06
N ALA A 210 -2.26 8.72 -18.30
CA ALA A 210 -3.54 8.41 -18.91
C ALA A 210 -4.29 7.30 -18.15
N GLU A 211 -3.62 6.25 -17.68
CA GLU A 211 -4.24 5.23 -16.83
C GLU A 211 -4.60 5.75 -15.44
N ALA A 212 -3.72 6.53 -14.80
CA ALA A 212 -3.98 7.12 -13.49
C ALA A 212 -5.22 8.05 -13.52
N ARG A 213 -5.39 8.82 -14.60
CA ARG A 213 -6.57 9.67 -14.81
C ARG A 213 -7.88 8.89 -14.94
N LYS A 214 -7.84 7.62 -15.35
CA LYS A 214 -9.05 6.77 -15.43
C LYS A 214 -9.55 6.30 -14.05
N ILE A 215 -8.76 6.48 -13.00
CA ILE A 215 -9.08 6.04 -11.63
C ILE A 215 -9.58 7.21 -10.76
N VAL A 216 -9.56 8.44 -11.27
CA VAL A 216 -10.01 9.64 -10.54
C VAL A 216 -11.53 9.79 -10.66
N MET A 217 -12.24 9.65 -9.54
CA MET A 217 -13.68 9.96 -9.47
C MET A 217 -13.90 11.47 -9.30
N PRO A 218 -15.01 12.03 -9.81
CA PRO A 218 -15.33 13.45 -9.62
C PRO A 218 -15.48 13.82 -8.14
N ASN A 219 -15.14 15.08 -7.79
CA ASN A 219 -15.31 15.61 -6.44
C ASN A 219 -16.74 16.17 -6.21
N HIS A 220 -17.77 15.42 -6.63
CA HIS A 220 -19.18 15.79 -6.44
C HIS A 220 -20.03 14.56 -6.14
N HIS A 221 -21.10 14.74 -5.38
CA HIS A 221 -22.03 13.66 -5.00
C HIS A 221 -23.23 13.52 -5.95
N GLU A 222 -23.58 14.58 -6.68
CA GLU A 222 -24.73 14.58 -7.58
C GLU A 222 -24.47 13.70 -8.80
N VAL A 223 -25.38 12.77 -9.10
CA VAL A 223 -25.29 11.98 -10.34
C VAL A 223 -25.82 12.80 -11.50
N ARG A 224 -24.94 13.13 -12.46
CA ARG A 224 -25.27 13.91 -13.65
C ARG A 224 -25.36 13.02 -14.89
N ALA A 225 -25.96 13.55 -15.95
CA ALA A 225 -26.09 12.82 -17.22
C ALA A 225 -24.72 12.48 -17.84
N GLU A 226 -23.69 13.29 -17.57
CA GLU A 226 -22.30 13.07 -18.00
C GLU A 226 -21.60 11.93 -17.25
N ASP A 227 -22.05 11.60 -16.03
CA ASP A 227 -21.47 10.54 -15.20
C ASP A 227 -22.01 9.13 -15.56
N VAL A 228 -23.00 9.06 -16.45
CA VAL A 228 -23.79 7.85 -16.72
C VAL A 228 -23.87 7.57 -18.22
N ASN A 229 -23.67 6.31 -18.62
CA ASN A 229 -24.04 5.90 -19.96
C ASN A 229 -25.57 5.80 -20.07
N LEU A 230 -26.20 6.84 -20.61
CA LEU A 230 -27.66 6.95 -20.69
C LEU A 230 -28.33 5.82 -21.47
N LYS A 231 -27.62 5.22 -22.44
CA LYS A 231 -28.13 4.08 -23.21
C LYS A 231 -28.23 2.83 -22.35
N ARG A 232 -27.21 2.55 -21.54
CA ARG A 232 -27.17 1.42 -20.61
C ARG A 232 -28.14 1.59 -19.46
N LEU A 233 -28.20 2.78 -18.86
CA LEU A 233 -29.16 3.03 -17.78
C LEU A 233 -30.59 2.93 -18.32
N GLY A 234 -30.87 3.58 -19.45
CA GLY A 234 -32.20 3.60 -20.04
C GLY A 234 -32.69 2.21 -20.45
N SER A 235 -31.82 1.32 -20.97
CA SER A 235 -32.21 -0.05 -21.30
C SER A 235 -32.62 -0.86 -20.07
N VAL A 236 -31.95 -0.66 -18.92
CA VAL A 236 -32.31 -1.31 -17.65
C VAL A 236 -33.65 -0.79 -17.13
N LEU A 237 -33.85 0.53 -17.12
CA LEU A 237 -35.10 1.15 -16.68
C LEU A 237 -36.28 0.72 -17.57
N TRP A 238 -36.06 0.68 -18.89
CA TRP A 238 -37.06 0.23 -19.84
C TRP A 238 -37.38 -1.26 -19.69
N LEU A 239 -36.38 -2.12 -19.50
CA LEU A 239 -36.61 -3.54 -19.22
C LEU A 239 -37.43 -3.74 -17.94
N ALA A 240 -37.17 -2.93 -16.91
CA ALA A 240 -37.89 -3.00 -15.65
C ALA A 240 -39.37 -2.58 -15.76
N HIS A 241 -39.70 -1.67 -16.68
CA HIS A 241 -41.02 -1.05 -16.77
C HIS A 241 -41.89 -1.48 -17.96
N GLU A 242 -41.30 -1.78 -19.12
CA GLU A 242 -42.01 -1.79 -20.41
C GLU A 242 -41.90 -3.11 -21.21
N LYS A 243 -40.90 -3.98 -20.94
CA LYS A 243 -40.73 -5.22 -21.73
C LYS A 243 -40.69 -6.49 -20.87
N ARG A 244 -41.41 -7.52 -21.33
CA ARG A 244 -41.36 -8.89 -20.79
C ARG A 244 -40.73 -9.85 -21.83
N PRO A 245 -39.41 -10.14 -21.77
CA PRO A 245 -38.81 -11.20 -22.59
C PRO A 245 -39.32 -12.61 -22.20
N GLU A 246 -39.16 -13.62 -23.04
CA GLU A 246 -39.62 -15.00 -22.74
C GLU A 246 -38.85 -15.63 -21.56
N ASP A 247 -37.53 -15.43 -21.47
CA ASP A 247 -36.67 -15.85 -20.33
C ASP A 247 -36.95 -15.08 -19.01
N PHE A 248 -37.91 -14.15 -19.02
CA PHE A 248 -38.26 -13.27 -17.90
C PHE A 248 -39.34 -13.85 -16.99
N GLU A 249 -40.12 -14.80 -17.51
CA GLU A 249 -41.27 -15.37 -16.81
C GLU A 249 -40.85 -16.02 -15.49
N GLU A 250 -39.75 -16.79 -15.48
CA GLU A 250 -39.22 -17.40 -14.25
C GLU A 250 -38.84 -16.38 -13.17
N LEU A 251 -38.38 -15.19 -13.57
CA LEU A 251 -37.98 -14.15 -12.65
C LEU A 251 -39.18 -13.33 -12.15
N LEU A 252 -40.24 -13.18 -12.95
CA LEU A 252 -41.52 -12.60 -12.55
C LEU A 252 -42.32 -13.52 -11.61
N LEU A 253 -42.14 -14.84 -11.72
CA LEU A 253 -42.76 -15.82 -10.83
C LEU A 253 -42.17 -15.80 -9.42
N LEU A 254 -41.05 -15.09 -9.21
CA LEU A 254 -40.52 -14.83 -7.87
C LEU A 254 -41.43 -13.87 -7.10
N LYS A 255 -42.11 -14.40 -6.08
CA LYS A 255 -42.91 -13.59 -5.15
C LYS A 255 -42.06 -12.46 -4.57
N GLY A 256 -42.50 -11.21 -4.78
CA GLY A 256 -41.83 -10.02 -4.27
C GLY A 256 -40.89 -9.31 -5.26
N VAL A 257 -40.77 -9.76 -6.51
CA VAL A 257 -40.00 -9.06 -7.54
C VAL A 257 -40.88 -8.11 -8.33
N GLY A 258 -40.99 -6.86 -7.85
CA GLY A 258 -41.62 -5.77 -8.59
C GLY A 258 -40.67 -5.07 -9.57
N PRO A 259 -41.18 -4.16 -10.43
CA PRO A 259 -40.36 -3.41 -11.40
C PRO A 259 -39.09 -2.77 -10.81
N ARG A 260 -39.20 -2.16 -9.63
CA ARG A 260 -38.07 -1.52 -8.96
C ARG A 260 -37.02 -2.52 -8.48
N THR A 261 -37.45 -3.64 -7.93
CA THR A 261 -36.58 -4.73 -7.46
C THR A 261 -35.88 -5.41 -8.62
N LEU A 262 -36.58 -5.55 -9.75
CA LEU A 262 -36.00 -6.02 -10.99
C LEU A 262 -34.91 -5.07 -11.54
N GLN A 263 -35.15 -3.76 -11.54
CA GLN A 263 -34.11 -2.77 -11.89
C GLN A 263 -32.87 -2.95 -11.00
N SER A 264 -33.04 -3.10 -9.68
CA SER A 264 -31.94 -3.36 -8.76
C SER A 264 -31.21 -4.67 -9.09
N LEU A 265 -31.95 -5.76 -9.32
CA LEU A 265 -31.38 -7.06 -9.65
C LEU A 265 -30.64 -7.07 -10.99
N ALA A 266 -31.11 -6.28 -11.97
CA ALA A 266 -30.45 -6.12 -13.27
C ALA A 266 -29.07 -5.44 -13.13
N LEU A 267 -28.99 -4.35 -12.36
CA LEU A 267 -27.72 -3.66 -12.09
C LEU A 267 -26.79 -4.51 -11.22
N VAL A 268 -27.32 -5.21 -10.21
CA VAL A 268 -26.54 -6.14 -9.37
C VAL A 268 -26.03 -7.32 -10.19
N SER A 269 -26.87 -7.90 -11.06
CA SER A 269 -26.46 -8.97 -11.98
C SER A 269 -25.30 -8.53 -12.87
N GLU A 270 -25.33 -7.30 -13.37
CA GLU A 270 -24.24 -6.75 -14.18
C GLU A 270 -22.95 -6.55 -13.35
N VAL A 271 -23.05 -6.26 -12.04
CA VAL A 271 -21.88 -6.26 -11.14
C VAL A 271 -21.28 -7.66 -10.96
N ILE A 272 -22.13 -8.68 -10.89
CA ILE A 272 -21.70 -10.07 -10.66
C ILE A 272 -21.16 -10.73 -11.94
N TYR A 273 -21.80 -10.49 -13.09
CA TYR A 273 -21.57 -11.24 -14.33
C TYR A 273 -21.10 -10.39 -15.52
N GLY A 274 -21.08 -9.06 -15.39
CA GLY A 274 -20.73 -8.15 -16.49
C GLY A 274 -19.23 -8.17 -16.83
N SER A 275 -18.91 -7.88 -18.09
CA SER A 275 -17.51 -7.75 -18.53
C SER A 275 -16.84 -6.48 -17.99
N PRO A 276 -15.49 -6.42 -17.86
CA PRO A 276 -14.78 -5.23 -17.36
C PRO A 276 -15.12 -3.92 -18.10
N SER A 277 -15.47 -3.99 -19.39
CA SER A 277 -15.88 -2.84 -20.21
C SER A 277 -17.18 -2.15 -19.76
N ARG A 278 -17.95 -2.80 -18.86
CA ARG A 278 -19.22 -2.31 -18.31
C ARG A 278 -19.04 -1.30 -17.18
N PHE A 279 -17.87 -1.23 -16.55
CA PHE A 279 -17.63 -0.44 -15.34
C PHE A 279 -17.00 0.93 -15.59
N LYS A 280 -17.16 1.48 -16.81
CA LYS A 280 -16.65 2.81 -17.17
C LYS A 280 -17.50 3.97 -16.62
N ASP A 281 -18.72 3.69 -16.17
CA ASP A 281 -19.70 4.67 -15.68
C ASP A 281 -20.28 4.25 -14.31
N PRO A 282 -19.47 4.20 -13.24
CA PRO A 282 -19.88 3.64 -11.94
C PRO A 282 -21.09 4.34 -11.33
N ALA A 283 -21.32 5.62 -11.63
CA ALA A 283 -22.47 6.38 -11.14
C ALA A 283 -23.81 5.77 -11.58
N ARG A 284 -23.86 5.04 -12.70
CA ARG A 284 -25.05 4.29 -13.15
C ARG A 284 -25.54 3.28 -12.12
N PHE A 285 -24.63 2.60 -11.43
CA PHE A 285 -24.98 1.54 -10.48
C PHE A 285 -25.65 2.08 -9.21
N SER A 286 -25.52 3.38 -8.93
CA SER A 286 -26.26 4.04 -7.85
C SER A 286 -27.79 4.01 -8.06
N PHE A 287 -28.27 3.79 -9.29
CA PHE A 287 -29.70 3.59 -9.56
C PHE A 287 -30.25 2.24 -9.07
N ALA A 288 -29.39 1.32 -8.61
CA ALA A 288 -29.85 0.07 -8.01
C ALA A 288 -30.53 0.32 -6.66
N HIS A 289 -29.90 1.14 -5.79
CA HIS A 289 -30.36 1.33 -4.42
C HIS A 289 -30.20 2.76 -3.90
N GLY A 290 -30.02 3.75 -4.77
CA GLY A 290 -29.82 5.13 -4.36
C GLY A 290 -28.51 5.34 -3.60
N GLY A 291 -28.46 6.38 -2.78
CA GLY A 291 -27.27 6.73 -1.99
C GLY A 291 -27.61 7.12 -0.57
N LYS A 292 -26.66 6.89 0.35
CA LYS A 292 -26.79 7.23 1.78
C LYS A 292 -27.08 8.72 2.02
N ASP A 293 -26.61 9.58 1.11
CA ASP A 293 -26.81 11.03 1.15
C ASP A 293 -27.97 11.50 0.25
N GLY A 294 -28.69 10.58 -0.39
CA GLY A 294 -29.84 10.89 -1.25
C GLY A 294 -29.50 11.19 -2.72
N HIS A 295 -28.33 10.76 -3.19
CA HIS A 295 -27.91 10.88 -4.59
C HIS A 295 -27.79 9.49 -5.24
N PRO A 296 -28.47 9.22 -6.36
CA PRO A 296 -29.42 10.10 -7.05
C PRO A 296 -30.73 10.30 -6.24
N PHE A 297 -31.08 9.32 -5.39
CA PHE A 297 -32.25 9.35 -4.52
C PHE A 297 -31.98 8.63 -3.19
N PRO A 298 -32.79 8.85 -2.14
CA PRO A 298 -32.69 8.13 -0.87
C PRO A 298 -32.77 6.61 -1.02
N VAL A 299 -32.04 5.87 -0.18
CA VAL A 299 -31.99 4.40 -0.24
C VAL A 299 -33.38 3.78 -0.05
N PRO A 300 -33.95 3.08 -1.04
CA PRO A 300 -35.26 2.46 -0.94
C PRO A 300 -35.15 1.14 -0.16
N VAL A 301 -35.21 1.22 1.17
CA VAL A 301 -34.91 0.08 2.07
C VAL A 301 -35.74 -1.17 1.75
N LYS A 302 -37.02 -1.02 1.39
CA LYS A 302 -37.87 -2.18 1.04
C LYS A 302 -37.34 -2.93 -0.18
N THR A 303 -37.01 -2.20 -1.26
CA THR A 303 -36.42 -2.77 -2.48
C THR A 303 -35.05 -3.38 -2.20
N TYR A 304 -34.28 -2.76 -1.32
CA TYR A 304 -32.99 -3.29 -0.87
C TYR A 304 -33.16 -4.67 -0.23
N ASP A 305 -34.07 -4.79 0.72
CA ASP A 305 -34.35 -6.03 1.44
C ASP A 305 -34.91 -7.12 0.51
N GLU A 306 -35.76 -6.77 -0.44
CA GLU A 306 -36.27 -7.69 -1.47
C GLU A 306 -35.15 -8.20 -2.40
N THR A 307 -34.24 -7.31 -2.80
CA THR A 307 -33.04 -7.68 -3.59
C THR A 307 -32.17 -8.65 -2.80
N LEU A 308 -31.91 -8.36 -1.53
CA LEU A 308 -31.11 -9.19 -0.63
C LEU A 308 -31.74 -10.58 -0.43
N SER A 309 -33.05 -10.63 -0.19
CA SER A 309 -33.80 -11.87 -0.02
C SER A 309 -33.73 -12.74 -1.28
N THR A 310 -33.86 -12.11 -2.46
CA THR A 310 -33.78 -12.80 -3.75
C THR A 310 -32.39 -13.42 -3.98
N LEU A 311 -31.32 -12.65 -3.74
CA LEU A 311 -29.95 -13.13 -3.88
C LEU A 311 -29.63 -14.25 -2.89
N LYS A 312 -30.00 -14.11 -1.61
CA LYS A 312 -29.80 -15.14 -0.59
C LYS A 312 -30.50 -16.44 -0.99
N THR A 313 -31.76 -16.36 -1.40
CA THR A 313 -32.52 -17.52 -1.85
C THR A 313 -31.89 -18.20 -3.06
N ALA A 314 -31.36 -17.43 -4.01
CA ALA A 314 -30.66 -17.98 -5.17
C ALA A 314 -29.37 -18.72 -4.77
N ILE A 315 -28.58 -18.14 -3.85
CA ILE A 315 -27.36 -18.75 -3.32
C ILE A 315 -27.67 -20.04 -2.57
N ASP A 316 -28.65 -20.01 -1.66
CA ASP A 316 -28.97 -21.16 -0.81
C ASP A 316 -29.54 -22.33 -1.64
N ARG A 317 -30.36 -22.05 -2.66
CA ARG A 317 -30.82 -23.08 -3.60
C ARG A 317 -29.70 -23.62 -4.48
N SER A 318 -28.80 -22.78 -4.96
CA SER A 318 -27.66 -23.20 -5.77
C SER A 318 -26.72 -24.12 -5.00
N LYS A 319 -26.52 -23.90 -3.69
CA LYS A 319 -25.75 -24.81 -2.81
C LYS A 319 -26.37 -26.20 -2.69
N LEU A 320 -27.68 -26.31 -2.86
CA LEU A 320 -28.44 -27.56 -2.84
C LEU A 320 -28.57 -28.20 -4.23
N GLY A 321 -27.85 -27.69 -5.24
CA GLY A 321 -27.86 -28.21 -6.61
C GLY A 321 -28.97 -27.66 -7.51
N PHE A 322 -29.83 -26.77 -7.02
CA PHE A 322 -30.90 -26.14 -7.82
C PHE A 322 -30.43 -24.78 -8.36
N THR A 323 -30.05 -24.73 -9.65
CA THR A 323 -29.39 -23.56 -10.25
C THR A 323 -30.32 -22.58 -10.95
N ASP A 324 -31.59 -22.92 -11.16
CA ASP A 324 -32.55 -22.13 -11.95
C ASP A 324 -32.53 -20.63 -11.60
N LYS A 325 -32.57 -20.30 -10.29
CA LYS A 325 -32.54 -18.89 -9.84
C LYS A 325 -31.20 -18.20 -10.08
N ALA A 326 -30.08 -18.91 -9.94
CA ALA A 326 -28.76 -18.34 -10.19
C ALA A 326 -28.55 -18.12 -11.69
N GLU A 327 -29.06 -19.02 -12.52
CA GLU A 327 -29.07 -18.90 -13.98
C GLU A 327 -29.98 -17.76 -14.45
N ALA A 328 -31.17 -17.60 -13.88
CA ALA A 328 -32.05 -16.46 -14.15
C ALA A 328 -31.36 -15.12 -13.82
N LEU A 329 -30.67 -15.03 -12.67
CA LEU A 329 -29.87 -13.86 -12.33
C LEU A 329 -28.73 -13.62 -13.32
N LYS A 330 -28.04 -14.66 -13.78
CA LYS A 330 -26.99 -14.55 -14.81
C LYS A 330 -27.56 -14.07 -16.15
N ASN A 331 -28.75 -14.54 -16.50
CA ASN A 331 -29.41 -14.18 -17.75
C ASN A 331 -29.92 -12.73 -17.73
N LEU A 332 -30.22 -12.14 -16.57
CA LEU A 332 -30.58 -10.71 -16.48
C LEU A 332 -29.54 -9.79 -17.13
N SER A 333 -28.25 -9.97 -16.85
CA SER A 333 -27.18 -9.17 -17.49
C SER A 333 -27.16 -9.34 -19.01
N LYS A 334 -27.48 -10.54 -19.53
CA LYS A 334 -27.54 -10.77 -20.98
C LYS A 334 -28.78 -10.13 -21.61
N ILE A 335 -29.91 -10.16 -20.91
CA ILE A 335 -31.17 -9.55 -21.37
C ILE A 335 -31.03 -8.03 -21.43
N THR A 336 -30.41 -7.40 -20.43
CA THR A 336 -30.15 -5.95 -20.42
C THR A 336 -29.21 -5.54 -21.55
N GLU A 337 -28.17 -6.34 -21.83
CA GLU A 337 -27.28 -6.14 -22.98
C GLU A 337 -28.00 -6.27 -24.34
N ARG A 338 -28.92 -7.24 -24.48
CA ARG A 338 -29.74 -7.35 -25.70
C ARG A 338 -30.68 -6.16 -25.86
N ALA A 339 -31.32 -5.73 -24.77
CA ALA A 339 -32.21 -4.56 -24.76
C ALA A 339 -31.46 -3.27 -25.14
N GLU A 340 -30.20 -3.13 -24.71
CA GLU A 340 -29.34 -2.00 -25.05
C GLU A 340 -29.14 -1.83 -26.56
N LYS A 341 -29.00 -2.92 -27.33
CA LYS A 341 -28.70 -2.83 -28.79
C LYS A 341 -29.74 -2.01 -29.55
N GLY A 342 -31.02 -2.15 -29.20
CA GLY A 342 -32.14 -1.44 -29.83
C GLY A 342 -32.62 -0.20 -29.06
N PHE A 343 -31.94 0.21 -27.99
CA PHE A 343 -32.37 1.33 -27.15
C PHE A 343 -31.76 2.66 -27.60
N THR A 344 -32.61 3.68 -27.77
CA THR A 344 -32.21 5.06 -28.04
C THR A 344 -32.53 5.93 -26.83
N PRO A 345 -31.54 6.55 -26.17
CA PRO A 345 -31.79 7.44 -25.04
C PRO A 345 -32.65 8.64 -25.42
N ASN A 346 -33.54 9.06 -24.53
CA ASN A 346 -34.21 10.35 -24.60
C ASN A 346 -33.59 11.35 -23.60
N ALA A 347 -33.88 12.64 -23.74
CA ALA A 347 -33.30 13.71 -22.92
C ALA A 347 -33.90 13.83 -21.50
N ASN A 348 -34.48 12.77 -20.93
CA ASN A 348 -35.30 12.84 -19.71
C ASN A 348 -34.56 12.48 -18.40
N PHE A 349 -33.23 12.45 -18.38
CA PHE A 349 -32.44 12.00 -17.23
C PHE A 349 -32.82 12.71 -15.90
N LYS A 350 -32.99 14.04 -15.92
CA LYS A 350 -33.42 14.81 -14.74
C LYS A 350 -34.81 14.40 -14.24
N LYS A 351 -35.75 14.17 -15.15
CA LYS A 351 -37.12 13.73 -14.82
C LYS A 351 -37.12 12.34 -14.16
N VAL A 352 -36.22 11.44 -14.57
CA VAL A 352 -36.05 10.13 -13.91
C VAL A 352 -35.64 10.32 -12.45
N ILE A 353 -34.63 11.15 -12.17
CA ILE A 353 -34.19 11.43 -10.79
C ILE A 353 -35.30 12.10 -9.97
N GLU A 354 -36.03 13.05 -10.55
CA GLU A 354 -37.17 13.71 -9.88
C GLU A 354 -38.27 12.72 -9.52
N LYS A 355 -38.64 11.81 -10.44
CA LYS A 355 -39.62 10.75 -10.18
C LYS A 355 -39.13 9.81 -9.07
N GLU A 356 -37.89 9.37 -9.15
CA GLU A 356 -37.24 8.52 -8.15
C GLU A 356 -37.27 9.13 -6.75
N ARG A 357 -36.97 10.43 -6.65
CA ARG A 357 -37.05 11.19 -5.40
C ARG A 357 -38.50 11.33 -4.91
N LYS A 358 -39.45 11.64 -5.80
CA LYS A 358 -40.88 11.77 -5.48
C LYS A 358 -41.48 10.46 -4.96
N ASP A 359 -41.03 9.33 -5.50
CA ASP A 359 -41.53 8.00 -5.16
C ASP A 359 -40.76 7.32 -4.01
N SER A 360 -39.62 7.88 -3.59
CA SER A 360 -38.73 7.27 -2.58
C SER A 360 -39.45 6.89 -1.28
N TRP A 361 -40.41 7.69 -0.80
CA TRP A 361 -41.17 7.39 0.43
C TRP A 361 -42.00 6.09 0.33
N LYS A 362 -42.49 5.74 -0.87
CA LYS A 362 -43.28 4.51 -1.10
C LYS A 362 -42.47 3.26 -0.75
N TYR A 363 -41.17 3.31 -1.05
CA TYR A 363 -40.21 2.22 -0.88
C TYR A 363 -39.39 2.32 0.42
N GLY A 364 -39.80 3.17 1.36
CA GLY A 364 -39.07 3.35 2.63
C GLY A 364 -37.77 4.11 2.49
N GLY A 365 -37.69 5.05 1.54
CA GLY A 365 -36.52 5.88 1.26
C GLY A 365 -35.85 6.42 2.52
N ARG A 366 -34.54 6.21 2.65
CA ARG A 366 -33.75 6.62 3.82
C ARG A 366 -32.42 7.23 3.41
N THR A 367 -32.05 8.30 4.10
CA THR A 367 -30.71 8.91 4.06
C THR A 367 -30.13 8.92 5.47
N VAL A 368 -28.85 9.29 5.59
CA VAL A 368 -28.24 9.60 6.90
C VAL A 368 -28.93 10.75 7.62
N PHE A 369 -29.66 11.60 6.90
CA PHE A 369 -30.41 12.74 7.44
C PHE A 369 -31.85 12.40 7.84
N GLY A 370 -32.33 11.17 7.56
CA GLY A 370 -33.67 10.73 7.95
C GLY A 370 -34.46 10.05 6.83
N LYS A 371 -35.76 9.86 7.09
CA LYS A 371 -36.70 9.17 6.18
C LYS A 371 -37.26 10.13 5.12
N ALA A 372 -37.39 9.64 3.90
CA ALA A 372 -38.05 10.35 2.81
C ALA A 372 -39.53 10.58 3.15
N GLN A 373 -40.01 11.80 2.93
CA GLN A 373 -41.37 12.22 3.26
C GLN A 373 -42.29 12.12 2.04
N LYS A 374 -43.57 11.84 2.28
CA LYS A 374 -44.60 11.87 1.24
C LYS A 374 -44.79 13.32 0.74
N PRO A 375 -44.75 13.59 -0.58
CA PRO A 375 -45.02 14.92 -1.12
C PRO A 375 -46.40 15.42 -0.69
N LYS A 376 -46.50 16.69 -0.30
CA LYS A 376 -47.76 17.34 0.07
C LYS A 376 -48.47 17.85 -1.21
N GLY A 377 -49.27 17.00 -1.85
CA GLY A 377 -50.31 17.37 -2.84
C GLY A 377 -49.91 17.51 -4.32
N GLY A 378 -50.71 16.87 -5.20
CA GLY A 378 -51.09 17.28 -6.56
C GLY A 378 -50.03 17.58 -7.62
N ASP A 379 -49.57 16.57 -8.35
CA ASP A 379 -49.27 16.70 -9.79
C ASP A 379 -49.07 15.28 -10.32
N GLN A 380 -50.18 14.69 -10.75
CA GLN A 380 -50.18 13.49 -11.56
C GLN A 380 -49.95 13.95 -13.00
N LEU A 381 -48.69 13.97 -13.44
CA LEU A 381 -48.40 14.04 -14.86
C LEU A 381 -48.83 12.70 -15.46
N GLU A 382 -49.95 12.72 -16.20
CA GLU A 382 -50.19 11.67 -17.18
C GLU A 382 -49.05 11.70 -18.20
N LEU A 383 -48.39 10.55 -18.36
CA LEU A 383 -47.41 10.34 -19.41
C LEU A 383 -48.03 9.37 -20.41
N PHE A 384 -48.51 9.91 -21.52
CA PHE A 384 -48.34 9.33 -22.84
C PHE A 384 -47.80 10.42 -23.77
#